data_AF-A0A382DH01-F1
#
_entry.id   AF-A0A382DH01-F1
#
_cell.length_a   1.000
_cell.length_b   1.000
_cell.length_c   1.000
_cell.angle_alpha   90.00
_cell.angle_beta   90.00
_cell.angle_gamma   90.00
#
_symmetry.space_group_name_H-M   'P 1'
#
loop_
_entity.id
_entity.type
_entity.pdbx_description
1 polymer ?
#
loop_
_entity_poly.entity_id
_entity_poly.type
_entity_poly.pdbx_seq_one_letter_code
_entity_poly.pdbx_strand_id
1 'polypeptide(L)' 'MRFGINSFLFVSPFVTQSTRLFSKFKKWGFDTVELPIEAPEHIDSVKVKKAL' A
#
# COMPACT_ATOMS: atom_id res chain seq x y z
N MET A 1 -5.74 -17.90 -8.44
CA MET A 1 -6.40 -16.59 -8.68
C MET A 1 -5.81 -15.61 -7.67
N ARG A 2 -5.39 -14.40 -8.07
CA ARG A 2 -4.87 -13.37 -7.15
C ARG A 2 -5.85 -12.21 -7.07
N PHE A 3 -6.18 -11.74 -5.87
CA PHE A 3 -7.04 -10.58 -5.67
C PHE A 3 -6.22 -9.37 -5.25
N GLY A 4 -6.38 -8.27 -5.99
CA GLY A 4 -5.75 -6.99 -5.70
C GLY A 4 -6.70 -6.03 -5.00
N ILE A 5 -6.16 -5.14 -4.17
CA ILE A 5 -6.88 -4.01 -3.60
C ILE A 5 -6.17 -2.70 -3.96
N ASN A 6 -6.94 -1.68 -4.31
CA ASN A 6 -6.42 -0.35 -4.57
C ASN A 6 -6.44 0.48 -3.28
N SER A 7 -5.28 1.01 -2.86
CA SER A 7 -5.20 1.74 -1.59
C SER A 7 -5.79 3.16 -1.65
N PHE A 8 -6.06 3.71 -2.84
CA PHE A 8 -6.62 5.05 -3.02
C PHE A 8 -8.01 5.18 -2.38
N LEU A 9 -8.76 4.07 -2.29
CA LEU A 9 -10.05 4.01 -1.60
C LEU A 9 -9.95 4.23 -0.08
N PHE A 10 -8.74 4.20 0.49
CA PHE A 10 -8.50 4.30 1.93
C PHE A 10 -7.61 5.46 2.33
N VAL A 11 -6.73 5.93 1.44
CA VAL A 11 -5.80 7.04 1.71
C VAL A 11 -5.32 7.70 0.42
N SER A 12 -5.26 9.03 0.43
CA SER A 12 -4.60 9.88 -0.56
C SER A 12 -4.11 11.16 0.16
N PRO A 13 -2.85 11.60 -0.04
CA PRO A 13 -1.81 10.91 -0.79
C PRO A 13 -1.31 9.64 -0.09
N PHE A 14 -0.88 8.64 -0.87
CA PHE A 14 -0.15 7.51 -0.29
C PHE A 14 1.25 7.97 0.11
N VAL A 15 1.62 7.76 1.37
CA VAL A 15 2.93 8.10 1.93
C VAL A 15 3.55 6.85 2.57
N THR A 16 4.85 6.86 2.88
CA THR A 16 5.55 5.70 3.46
C THR A 16 4.84 5.13 4.71
N GLN A 17 4.26 5.99 5.55
CA GLN A 17 3.55 5.61 6.78
C GLN A 17 2.19 4.94 6.51
N SER A 18 1.67 5.01 5.28
CA SER A 18 0.43 4.34 4.85
C SER A 18 0.59 2.83 4.71
N THR A 19 1.84 2.32 4.69
CA THR A 19 2.17 0.87 4.73
C THR A 19 1.54 0.13 5.92
N ARG A 20 1.13 0.85 6.98
CA ARG A 20 0.32 0.31 8.09
C ARG A 20 -0.98 -0.39 7.64
N LEU A 21 -1.50 -0.05 6.45
CA LEU A 21 -2.69 -0.65 5.87
C LEU A 21 -2.46 -2.07 5.33
N PHE A 22 -1.21 -2.46 5.06
CA PHE A 22 -0.91 -3.76 4.45
C PHE A 22 -1.33 -4.94 5.34
N SER A 23 -1.14 -4.83 6.66
CA SER A 23 -1.61 -5.83 7.62
C SER A 23 -3.13 -6.02 7.57
N LYS A 24 -3.88 -4.92 7.39
CA LYS A 24 -5.34 -4.93 7.24
C LYS A 24 -5.77 -5.61 5.94
N PHE A 25 -5.14 -5.25 4.82
CA PHE A 25 -5.42 -5.84 3.50
C PHE A 25 -5.09 -7.33 3.46
N LYS A 26 -3.99 -7.73 4.10
CA LYS A 26 -3.62 -9.14 4.25
C LYS A 26 -4.66 -9.91 5.06
N LYS A 27 -5.15 -9.34 6.17
CA LYS A 27 -6.23 -9.94 6.98
C LYS A 27 -7.54 -10.09 6.22
N TRP A 28 -7.83 -9.19 5.27
CA TRP A 28 -9.00 -9.27 4.40
C TRP A 28 -8.87 -10.30 3.27
N GLY A 29 -7.70 -10.88 3.06
CA GLY A 29 -7.48 -11.91 2.05
C GLY A 29 -7.01 -11.40 0.69
N PHE A 30 -6.53 -10.16 0.59
CA PHE A 30 -5.93 -9.66 -0.65
C PHE A 30 -4.47 -10.12 -0.79
N ASP A 31 -4.09 -10.45 -2.03
CA ASP A 31 -2.76 -10.96 -2.38
C ASP A 31 -1.81 -9.86 -2.83
N THR A 32 -2.36 -8.75 -3.31
CA THR A 32 -1.62 -7.64 -3.90
C THR A 32 -2.27 -6.31 -3.52
N VAL A 33 -1.47 -5.26 -3.48
CA VAL A 33 -1.92 -3.89 -3.23
C VAL A 33 -1.41 -2.98 -4.34
N GLU A 34 -2.30 -2.18 -4.91
CA GLU A 34 -1.94 -1.12 -5.84
C GLU A 34 -1.75 0.19 -5.06
N LEU A 35 -0.59 0.83 -5.27
CA LEU A 35 -0.20 2.05 -4.57
C LEU A 35 -0.31 3.25 -5.52
N PRO A 36 -1.20 4.21 -5.24
CA PRO A 36 -1.29 5.46 -5.99
C PRO A 36 -0.16 6.39 -5.55
N ILE A 37 0.93 6.42 -6.32
CA ILE A 37 2.08 7.29 -6.04
C ILE A 37 1.85 8.64 -6.73
N GLU A 38 1.37 9.61 -5.95
CA GLU A 38 1.10 10.97 -6.45
C GLU A 38 2.36 11.84 -6.52
N ALA A 39 3.32 11.63 -5.60
CA ALA A 39 4.60 12.32 -5.56
C ALA A 39 5.69 11.37 -5.02
N PRO A 40 6.76 11.05 -5.79
CA PRO A 40 7.80 10.11 -5.38
C PRO A 40 8.52 10.46 -4.07
N GLU A 41 8.67 11.75 -3.76
CA GLU A 41 9.33 12.26 -2.55
C GLU A 41 8.64 11.89 -1.23
N HIS A 42 7.36 11.50 -1.28
CA HIS A 42 6.63 11.02 -0.11
C HIS A 42 6.89 9.54 0.22
N ILE A 43 7.64 8.84 -0.64
CA ILE A 43 7.84 7.39 -0.61
C ILE A 43 9.30 7.02 -0.43
N ASP A 44 9.56 6.24 0.62
CA ASP A 44 10.77 5.46 0.79
C ASP A 44 10.51 4.03 0.30
N SER A 45 10.93 3.73 -0.93
CA SER A 45 10.69 2.44 -1.57
C SER A 45 11.31 1.26 -0.82
N VAL A 46 12.42 1.48 -0.10
CA VAL A 46 13.07 0.47 0.74
C VAL A 46 12.19 0.13 1.94
N LYS A 47 11.59 1.13 2.60
CA LYS A 47 10.64 0.91 3.68
C LYS A 47 9.34 0.28 3.20
N VAL A 48 8.82 0.68 2.05
CA VAL A 48 7.61 0.07 1.45
C VAL A 48 7.85 -1.41 1.19
N LYS A 49 8.99 -1.78 0.58
CA LYS A 49 9.32 -3.19 0.32
C LYS A 49 9.48 -4.02 1.59
N LYS A 50 10.01 -3.44 2.68
CA LYS A 50 10.14 -4.11 3.97
C LYS A 50 8.80 -4.35 4.68
N ALA A 51 7.76 -3.59 4.32
CA ALA A 51 6.44 -3.69 4.94
C ALA A 51 5.49 -4.67 4.24
N LEU A 52 5.81 -5.12 3.02
CA LEU A 52 5.07 -6.15 2.27
C LEU A 52 5.35 -7.56 2.81
#